data_AF-A0A2V7NUU8-F1
#
_entry.id   AF-A0A2V7NUU8-F1
#
_cell.length_a   1.000
_cell.length_b   1.000
_cell.length_c   1.000
_cell.angle_alpha   90.00
_cell.angle_beta   90.00
_cell.angle_gamma   90.00
#
_symmetry.space_group_name_H-M   'P 1'
#
loop_
_entity.id
_entity.type
_entity.pdbx_description
1 polymer ?
#
loop_
_entity_poly.entity_id
_entity_poly.type
_entity_poly.pdbx_seq_one_letter_code
_entity_poly.pdbx_strand_id
1 'polypeptide(L)'
;MLKRIMATTAVLACCALPLAAQGHAATPGNEMTLTGQVVDLNCFTTNGASGAAHKGCAQACAKAGVPLGILSSDGTIYVPVSAKPGDPQNSKLEQYIEGKVKVTGTHRMVSGLHTIEIKTVAAAT
;
A
#
# COMPACT_ATOMS: atom_id res chain seq x y z
N MET A 1 -20.56 -49.22 50.45
CA MET A 1 -19.42 -49.75 49.67
C MET A 1 -19.11 -48.75 48.55
N LEU A 2 -18.21 -47.82 48.83
CA LEU A 2 -17.77 -46.73 47.95
C LEU A 2 -16.77 -47.27 46.92
N LYS A 3 -17.13 -47.29 45.63
CA LYS A 3 -16.26 -47.57 44.46
C LYS A 3 -17.09 -47.25 43.22
N ARG A 4 -16.76 -46.40 42.26
CA ARG A 4 -15.58 -45.58 41.95
C ARG A 4 -16.10 -44.45 41.05
N ILE A 5 -16.00 -43.22 41.52
CA ILE A 5 -16.10 -42.01 40.68
C ILE A 5 -14.72 -41.86 40.03
N MET A 6 -14.60 -42.08 38.72
CA MET A 6 -13.55 -41.61 37.78
C MET A 6 -13.94 -42.18 36.40
N ALA A 7 -14.00 -41.48 35.28
CA ALA A 7 -13.55 -40.14 34.96
C ALA A 7 -14.43 -39.61 33.81
N THR A 8 -15.01 -38.44 34.02
CA THR A 8 -15.46 -37.55 32.96
C THR A 8 -14.27 -37.11 32.11
N THR A 9 -14.56 -36.69 30.87
CA THR A 9 -13.73 -35.84 29.99
C THR A 9 -12.78 -36.55 29.02
N ALA A 10 -13.32 -37.01 27.91
CA ALA A 10 -12.58 -37.13 26.65
C ALA A 10 -13.45 -36.61 25.50
N VAL A 11 -13.95 -35.39 25.65
CA VAL A 11 -14.52 -34.60 24.56
C VAL A 11 -13.57 -33.41 24.36
N LEU A 12 -13.32 -33.05 23.11
CA LEU A 12 -12.58 -31.87 22.65
C LEU A 12 -11.07 -32.02 22.35
N ALA A 13 -10.68 -33.05 21.59
CA ALA A 13 -9.37 -33.07 20.88
C ALA A 13 -9.49 -32.64 19.40
N CYS A 14 -10.59 -31.99 19.01
CA CYS A 14 -10.76 -31.40 17.69
C CYS A 14 -10.38 -29.90 17.71
N CYS A 15 -9.53 -29.49 16.78
CA CYS A 15 -9.39 -28.11 16.28
C CYS A 15 -8.45 -27.13 17.03
N ALA A 16 -7.40 -27.59 17.71
CA ALA A 16 -6.27 -26.71 18.00
C ALA A 16 -5.31 -26.63 16.80
N LEU A 17 -5.78 -26.16 15.64
CA LEU A 17 -4.87 -25.66 14.62
C LEU A 17 -4.24 -24.39 15.21
N PRO A 18 -2.90 -24.31 15.36
CA PRO A 18 -2.29 -23.05 15.71
C PRO A 18 -2.66 -22.08 14.60
N LEU A 19 -3.38 -21.01 14.97
CA LEU A 19 -3.53 -19.81 14.16
C LEU A 19 -2.17 -19.11 14.14
N ALA A 20 -1.13 -19.81 13.68
CA ALA A 20 0.13 -19.22 13.31
C ALA A 20 -0.22 -18.21 12.24
N ALA A 21 0.06 -16.93 12.53
CA ALA A 21 -0.12 -15.84 11.60
C ALA A 21 0.39 -16.29 10.23
N GLN A 22 -0.55 -16.47 9.30
CA GLN A 22 -0.23 -16.74 7.91
C GLN A 22 0.37 -15.44 7.39
N GLY A 23 1.66 -15.24 7.68
CA GLY A 23 2.40 -14.10 7.16
C GLY A 23 2.30 -14.17 5.64
N HIS A 24 1.81 -13.10 5.02
CA HIS A 24 1.91 -12.97 3.57
C HIS A 24 3.40 -13.01 3.24
N ALA A 25 3.87 -14.12 2.65
CA ALA A 25 5.23 -14.19 2.14
C ALA A 25 5.38 -13.05 1.14
N ALA A 26 6.35 -12.17 1.37
CA ALA A 26 6.54 -11.00 0.52
C ALA A 26 6.82 -11.46 -0.92
N THR A 27 5.89 -11.16 -1.84
CA THR A 27 6.09 -11.40 -3.28
C THR A 27 7.41 -10.75 -3.70
N PRO A 28 8.40 -11.48 -4.26
CA PRO A 28 9.64 -10.88 -4.74
C PRO A 28 9.34 -9.70 -5.67
N GLY A 29 10.06 -8.59 -5.48
CA GLY A 29 9.85 -7.36 -6.22
C GLY A 29 10.90 -7.18 -7.30
N ASN A 30 10.57 -6.40 -8.31
CA ASN A 30 11.47 -6.06 -9.42
C ASN A 30 11.90 -4.60 -9.33
N GLU A 31 13.17 -4.33 -9.59
CA GLU A 31 13.63 -2.96 -9.75
C GLU A 31 12.96 -2.31 -10.98
N MET A 32 12.43 -1.12 -10.78
CA MET A 32 11.67 -0.39 -11.80
C MET A 32 12.07 1.08 -11.80
N THR A 33 12.08 1.67 -13.00
CA THR A 33 12.07 3.11 -13.20
C THR A 33 10.82 3.47 -13.99
N LEU A 34 10.04 4.44 -13.51
CA LEU A 34 8.83 4.91 -14.19
C LEU A 34 8.75 6.43 -14.18
N THR A 35 8.01 6.97 -15.15
CA THR A 35 7.62 8.39 -15.18
C THR A 35 6.10 8.47 -15.06
N GLY A 36 5.60 9.38 -14.24
CA GLY A 36 4.16 9.56 -14.06
C GLY A 36 3.81 10.86 -13.35
N GLN A 37 2.52 11.14 -13.20
CA GLN A 37 1.99 12.26 -12.43
C GLN A 37 1.70 11.83 -11.00
N VAL A 38 2.09 12.63 -10.02
CA VAL A 38 1.64 12.43 -8.64
C VAL A 38 0.20 12.89 -8.51
N VAL A 39 -0.68 12.00 -8.04
CA VAL A 39 -2.13 12.27 -7.90
C VAL A 39 -2.61 11.93 -6.49
N ASP A 40 -3.63 12.65 -6.03
CA ASP A 40 -4.45 12.22 -4.88
C ASP A 40 -5.29 11.00 -5.27
N LEU A 41 -5.10 9.86 -4.60
CA LEU A 41 -5.76 8.62 -5.01
C LEU A 41 -7.28 8.66 -4.83
N ASN A 42 -7.78 9.37 -3.81
CA ASN A 42 -9.22 9.44 -3.56
C ASN A 42 -9.93 10.23 -4.66
N CYS A 43 -9.50 11.46 -4.91
CA CYS A 43 -10.11 12.33 -5.90
C CYS A 43 -9.94 11.75 -7.31
N PHE A 44 -8.73 11.30 -7.67
CA PHE A 44 -8.50 10.73 -8.99
C PHE A 44 -9.40 9.52 -9.27
N THR A 45 -9.56 8.61 -8.32
CA THR A 45 -10.34 7.38 -8.54
C THR A 45 -11.85 7.55 -8.40
N THR A 46 -12.32 8.56 -7.67
CA THR A 46 -13.76 8.78 -7.45
C THR A 46 -14.38 9.78 -8.41
N ASN A 47 -13.61 10.77 -8.89
CA ASN A 47 -14.12 11.84 -9.74
C ASN A 47 -13.15 12.28 -10.86
N GLY A 48 -11.98 11.67 -10.98
CA GLY A 48 -11.01 11.99 -12.03
C GLY A 48 -10.25 13.30 -11.84
N ALA A 49 -10.41 13.99 -10.71
CA ALA A 49 -9.71 15.26 -10.49
C ALA A 49 -8.20 15.04 -10.38
N SER A 50 -7.46 15.84 -11.14
CA SER A 50 -6.00 15.85 -11.20
C SER A 50 -5.51 17.11 -11.92
N GLY A 51 -4.20 17.33 -11.92
CA GLY A 51 -3.52 18.42 -12.60
C GLY A 51 -3.44 19.71 -11.79
N ALA A 52 -2.87 20.76 -12.40
CA ALA A 52 -2.51 22.00 -11.70
C ALA A 52 -3.69 22.67 -10.96
N ALA A 53 -4.91 22.59 -11.52
CA ALA A 53 -6.11 23.13 -10.89
C ALA A 53 -6.51 22.40 -9.60
N HIS A 54 -6.13 21.12 -9.46
CA HIS A 54 -6.44 20.29 -8.30
C HIS A 54 -5.39 20.35 -7.18
N LYS A 55 -4.21 20.94 -7.46
CA LYS A 55 -3.04 20.89 -6.57
C LYS A 55 -3.31 21.32 -5.12
N GLY A 56 -4.02 22.44 -4.93
CA GLY A 56 -4.33 22.94 -3.59
C GLY A 56 -5.25 22.00 -2.78
N CYS A 57 -6.21 21.36 -3.45
CA CYS A 57 -7.09 20.37 -2.84
C CYS A 57 -6.31 19.10 -2.48
N ALA A 58 -5.53 18.57 -3.43
CA ALA A 58 -4.67 17.40 -3.22
C ALA A 58 -3.67 17.61 -2.07
N GLN A 59 -3.10 18.81 -1.92
CA GLN A 59 -2.22 19.16 -0.81
C GLN A 59 -2.93 19.06 0.56
N ALA A 60 -4.16 19.56 0.65
CA ALA A 60 -4.94 19.47 1.88
C ALA A 60 -5.29 18.01 2.22
N CYS A 61 -5.69 17.22 1.22
CA CYS A 61 -5.98 15.80 1.37
C CYS A 61 -4.74 14.98 1.80
N ALA A 62 -3.59 15.21 1.16
CA ALA A 62 -2.34 14.56 1.51
C ALA A 62 -1.92 14.84 2.96
N LYS A 63 -2.09 16.08 3.43
CA LYS A 63 -1.83 16.47 4.83
C LYS A 63 -2.80 15.81 5.82
N ALA A 64 -4.03 15.53 5.39
CA ALA A 64 -5.01 14.77 6.16
C ALA A 64 -4.78 13.24 6.12
N GLY A 65 -3.77 12.77 5.38
CA GLY A 65 -3.40 11.35 5.30
C GLY A 65 -4.02 10.59 4.13
N VAL A 66 -4.69 11.27 3.18
CA VAL A 66 -5.14 10.62 1.94
C VAL A 66 -3.92 10.19 1.13
N PRO A 67 -3.81 8.92 0.70
CA PRO A 67 -2.63 8.46 -0.02
C PRO A 67 -2.44 9.17 -1.36
N LEU A 68 -1.19 9.57 -1.62
CA LEU A 68 -0.73 9.97 -2.94
C LEU A 68 -0.28 8.73 -3.74
N GLY A 69 -0.49 8.75 -5.05
CA GLY A 69 -0.01 7.72 -5.96
C GLY A 69 0.68 8.31 -7.18
N ILE A 70 1.27 7.44 -8.02
CA ILE A 70 1.88 7.83 -9.29
C ILE A 70 1.06 7.24 -10.43
N LEU A 71 0.44 8.10 -11.23
CA LEU A 71 -0.28 7.75 -12.43
C LEU A 71 0.68 7.73 -13.63
N SER A 72 0.94 6.56 -14.16
CA SER A 72 1.74 6.34 -15.37
C SER A 72 0.93 6.70 -16.63
N SER A 73 1.62 6.94 -17.75
CA SER A 73 0.99 7.31 -19.03
C SER A 73 0.12 6.21 -19.64
N ASP A 74 0.31 4.96 -19.22
CA ASP A 74 -0.52 3.81 -19.60
C ASP A 74 -1.79 3.68 -18.73
N GLY A 75 -2.02 4.61 -17.80
CA GLY A 75 -3.15 4.59 -16.87
C GLY A 75 -2.92 3.74 -15.62
N THR A 76 -1.77 3.09 -15.49
CA THR A 76 -1.43 2.31 -14.28
C THR A 76 -1.19 3.25 -13.09
N ILE A 77 -1.83 2.96 -11.96
CA ILE A 77 -1.58 3.63 -10.69
C ILE A 77 -0.59 2.80 -9.87
N TYR A 78 0.54 3.41 -9.51
CA TYR A 78 1.52 2.85 -8.60
C TYR A 78 1.31 3.43 -7.20
N VAL A 79 1.03 2.57 -6.23
CA VAL A 79 0.81 2.94 -4.82
C VAL A 79 2.12 2.87 -4.06
N PRO A 80 2.64 3.99 -3.53
CA PRO A 80 3.83 4.01 -2.69
C PRO A 80 3.61 3.19 -1.42
N VAL A 81 4.55 2.29 -1.12
CA VAL A 81 4.55 1.47 0.11
C VAL A 81 5.93 1.45 0.75
N SER A 82 6.01 0.99 1.99
CA SER A 82 7.27 0.81 2.72
C SER A 82 7.38 -0.60 3.27
N ALA A 83 8.60 -1.13 3.29
CA ALA A 83 8.93 -2.34 4.03
C ALA A 83 8.87 -2.13 5.56
N LYS A 84 8.89 -0.86 6.02
CA LYS A 84 8.82 -0.52 7.44
C LYS A 84 7.35 -0.28 7.87
N PRO A 85 6.84 -1.01 8.88
CA PRO A 85 5.52 -0.76 9.42
C PRO A 85 5.34 0.68 9.94
N GLY A 86 4.20 1.28 9.63
CA GLY A 86 3.86 2.63 10.10
C GLY A 86 4.66 3.77 9.45
N ASP A 87 5.33 3.52 8.32
CA ASP A 87 6.10 4.53 7.59
C ASP A 87 5.21 5.24 6.53
N PRO A 88 4.84 6.52 6.74
CA PRO A 88 3.95 7.24 5.83
C PRO A 88 4.67 7.64 4.53
N GLN A 89 4.07 7.32 3.38
CA GLN A 89 4.73 7.51 2.08
C GLN A 89 4.41 8.84 1.37
N ASN A 90 3.40 9.58 1.83
CA ASN A 90 3.04 10.88 1.23
C ASN A 90 4.21 11.86 1.23
N SER A 91 5.00 11.88 2.30
CA SER A 91 6.16 12.78 2.47
C SER A 91 7.16 12.70 1.31
N LYS A 92 7.28 11.54 0.65
CA LYS A 92 8.14 11.37 -0.53
C LYS A 92 7.62 12.10 -1.76
N LEU A 93 6.30 12.31 -1.86
CA LEU A 93 5.62 12.83 -3.03
C LEU A 93 5.03 14.24 -2.85
N GLU A 94 4.93 14.74 -1.61
CA GLU A 94 4.29 16.03 -1.27
C GLU A 94 4.77 17.23 -2.10
N GLN A 95 6.07 17.36 -2.32
CA GLN A 95 6.65 18.45 -3.12
C GLN A 95 6.28 18.37 -4.62
N TYR A 96 5.80 17.21 -5.07
CA TYR A 96 5.50 16.90 -6.46
C TYR A 96 4.01 16.75 -6.73
N ILE A 97 3.12 17.04 -5.77
CA ILE A 97 1.66 16.90 -5.94
C ILE A 97 1.18 17.57 -7.23
N GLU A 98 0.44 16.80 -8.04
CA GLU A 98 -0.07 17.13 -9.38
C GLU A 98 1.01 17.46 -10.43
N GLY A 99 2.28 17.22 -10.10
CA GLY A 99 3.43 17.35 -10.98
C GLY A 99 3.88 16.00 -11.54
N LYS A 100 4.71 16.07 -12.59
CA LYS A 100 5.36 14.89 -13.16
C LYS A 100 6.63 14.54 -12.41
N VAL A 101 6.85 13.25 -12.22
CA VAL A 101 8.02 12.70 -11.55
C VAL A 101 8.61 11.54 -12.32
N LYS A 102 9.93 11.37 -12.20
CA LYS A 102 10.63 10.13 -12.48
C LYS A 102 10.93 9.45 -11.14
N VAL A 103 10.50 8.21 -11.01
CA VAL A 103 10.60 7.41 -9.78
C VAL A 103 11.42 6.16 -10.06
N THR A 104 12.31 5.81 -9.13
CA THR A 104 12.92 4.48 -9.06
C THR A 104 12.48 3.77 -7.79
N GLY A 105 12.32 2.45 -7.86
CA GLY A 105 11.90 1.68 -6.70
C GLY A 105 11.73 0.21 -6.98
N THR A 106 11.34 -0.51 -5.93
CA THR A 106 10.99 -1.92 -6.01
C THR A 106 9.50 -2.06 -6.28
N HIS A 107 9.12 -2.48 -7.48
CA HIS A 107 7.74 -2.73 -7.87
C HIS A 107 7.30 -4.15 -7.47
N ARG A 108 6.05 -4.29 -7.01
CA ARG A 108 5.39 -5.58 -6.81
C ARG A 108 3.95 -5.50 -7.33
N MET A 109 3.47 -6.60 -7.89
CA MET A 109 2.05 -6.81 -8.16
C MET A 109 1.47 -7.67 -7.05
N VAL A 110 0.61 -7.10 -6.21
CA VAL A 110 0.04 -7.76 -5.04
C VAL A 110 -1.47 -7.66 -5.11
N SER A 111 -2.16 -8.79 -5.32
CA SER A 111 -3.62 -8.86 -5.37
C SER A 111 -4.27 -7.85 -6.33
N GLY A 112 -3.62 -7.57 -7.47
CA GLY A 112 -4.10 -6.60 -8.46
C GLY A 112 -3.62 -5.16 -8.26
N LEU A 113 -2.91 -4.85 -7.16
CA LEU A 113 -2.30 -3.54 -6.95
C LEU A 113 -0.85 -3.51 -7.42
N HIS A 114 -0.52 -2.49 -8.20
CA HIS A 114 0.86 -2.10 -8.45
C HIS A 114 1.36 -1.30 -7.25
N THR A 115 2.23 -1.89 -6.45
CA THR A 115 2.89 -1.19 -5.34
C THR A 115 4.32 -0.84 -5.70
N ILE A 116 4.83 0.27 -5.17
CA ILE A 116 6.21 0.67 -5.37
C ILE A 116 6.85 1.13 -4.06
N GLU A 117 7.94 0.47 -3.68
CA GLU A 117 8.80 0.95 -2.61
C GLU A 117 9.78 1.96 -3.19
N ILE A 118 9.50 3.25 -3.00
CA ILE A 118 10.23 4.35 -3.64
C ILE A 118 11.64 4.49 -3.06
N LYS A 119 12.64 4.33 -3.94
CA LYS A 119 14.06 4.60 -3.67
C LYS A 119 14.42 6.04 -3.98
N THR A 120 14.09 6.52 -5.18
CA THR A 120 14.32 7.91 -5.58
C THR A 120 13.11 8.48 -6.30
N VAL A 121 12.94 9.78 -6.18
CA VAL A 121 11.94 10.58 -6.89
C VAL A 121 12.58 11.90 -7.28
N ALA A 122 12.34 12.33 -8.51
CA ALA A 122 12.78 13.62 -9.02
C ALA A 122 11.69 14.20 -9.92
N ALA A 123 11.65 15.52 -10.05
CA ALA A 123 10.78 16.17 -11.03
C ALA A 123 11.13 15.68 -12.45
N ALA A 124 10.10 15.47 -13.26
CA ALA A 124 10.22 15.19 -14.68
C ALA A 124 9.54 16.29 -15.50
N THR A 125 10.03 16.49 -16.71
CA THR A 125 9.46 17.38 -17.73
C THR A 125 8.34 16.68 -18.50
#